data_AF-A0A0V0Q1Z4-F1
#
_entry.id   AF-A0A0V0Q1Z4-F1
#
_cell.length_a   1.000
_cell.length_b   1.000
_cell.length_c   1.000
_cell.angle_alpha   90.00
_cell.angle_beta   90.00
_cell.angle_gamma   90.00
#
_symmetry.space_group_name_H-M   'P 1'
#
loop_
_entity.id
_entity.type
_entity.pdbx_description
1 polymer ?
#
loop_
_entity_poly.entity_id
_entity_poly.type
_entity_poly.pdbx_seq_one_letter_code
_entity_poly.pdbx_strand_id
1 'polypeptide(L)'
;MAKLVTGSEELARKLAAIKDHVAAELRAELVKAGHVVADDARALAESSRRTGDLIESIHVTGPGEATPPHSTDGGQRTAGPFEVLVTAGDTDARHAHLVEGGTAPRMHKDGTTTGTMPAAPFFNPAWRLNRRRLEQRINRAMRKAFREASQ
;
A
#
# COMPACT_ATOMS: atom_id res chain seq x y z
N MET A 1 11.27 4.40 -49.37
CA MET A 1 11.73 3.86 -48.07
C MET A 1 11.98 4.97 -47.04
N ALA A 2 12.73 6.03 -47.33
CA ALA A 2 13.08 7.07 -46.35
C ALA A 2 11.87 7.70 -45.59
N LYS A 3 10.78 8.05 -46.29
CA LYS A 3 9.57 8.64 -45.66
C LYS A 3 8.86 7.70 -44.67
N LEU A 4 8.95 6.38 -44.90
CA LEU A 4 8.38 5.36 -44.01
C LEU A 4 9.27 5.17 -42.77
N VAL A 5 10.60 5.26 -42.93
CA VAL A 5 11.56 5.17 -41.82
C VAL A 5 11.37 6.36 -40.86
N THR A 6 11.25 7.58 -41.37
CA THR A 6 11.01 8.76 -40.54
C THR A 6 9.66 8.71 -39.81
N GLY A 7 8.59 8.22 -40.46
CA GLY A 7 7.28 8.06 -39.83
C GLY A 7 7.27 6.99 -38.73
N SER A 8 8.04 5.92 -38.89
CA SER A 8 8.22 4.87 -37.87
C SER A 8 8.95 5.40 -36.63
N GLU A 9 10.02 6.18 -36.84
CA GLU A 9 10.78 6.78 -35.74
C GLU A 9 9.97 7.83 -34.96
N GLU A 10 9.19 8.66 -35.64
CA GLU A 10 8.31 9.65 -35.00
C GLU A 10 7.20 8.98 -34.18
N LEU A 11 6.59 7.92 -34.72
CA LEU A 11 5.60 7.12 -34.01
C LEU A 11 6.19 6.45 -32.76
N ALA A 12 7.36 5.83 -32.88
CA ALA A 12 8.06 5.21 -31.76
C ALA A 12 8.35 6.22 -30.65
N ARG A 13 8.77 7.44 -31.01
CA ARG A 13 9.02 8.53 -30.06
C ARG A 13 7.75 8.95 -29.32
N LYS A 14 6.62 9.11 -30.02
CA LYS A 14 5.33 9.45 -29.41
C LYS A 14 4.84 8.35 -28.46
N LEU A 15 4.96 7.08 -28.86
CA LEU A 15 4.58 5.95 -28.01
C LEU A 15 5.45 5.86 -26.74
N ALA A 16 6.76 6.13 -26.85
CA ALA A 16 7.64 6.18 -25.70
C ALA A 16 7.26 7.31 -24.73
N ALA A 17 6.97 8.51 -25.25
CA ALA A 17 6.51 9.64 -24.44
C ALA A 17 5.18 9.33 -23.71
N ILE A 18 4.24 8.67 -24.40
CA ILE A 18 2.98 8.23 -23.79
C ILE A 18 3.24 7.27 -22.62
N LYS A 19 4.08 6.26 -22.84
CA LYS A 19 4.44 5.28 -21.80
C LYS A 19 5.00 5.98 -20.56
N ASP A 20 5.97 6.88 -20.75
CA ASP A 20 6.66 7.53 -19.63
C ASP A 20 5.73 8.46 -18.86
N HIS A 21 4.88 9.22 -19.57
CA HIS A 21 3.87 10.08 -18.95
C HIS A 21 2.85 9.28 -18.13
N VAL A 22 2.25 8.23 -18.73
CA VAL A 22 1.29 7.38 -18.04
C VAL A 22 1.93 6.69 -16.83
N ALA A 23 3.18 6.25 -16.95
CA ALA A 23 3.89 5.61 -15.84
C ALA A 23 4.11 6.58 -14.67
N ALA A 24 4.50 7.82 -14.94
CA ALA A 24 4.70 8.85 -13.91
C ALA A 24 3.39 9.16 -13.17
N GLU A 25 2.31 9.42 -13.91
CA GLU A 25 0.99 9.72 -13.35
C GLU A 25 0.44 8.56 -12.51
N LEU A 26 0.59 7.33 -13.02
CA LEU A 26 0.10 6.14 -12.31
C LEU A 26 0.85 5.92 -11.00
N ARG A 27 2.19 6.07 -11.00
CA ARG A 27 3.00 5.94 -9.77
C ARG A 27 2.58 6.98 -8.73
N ALA A 28 2.39 8.23 -9.15
CA ALA A 28 1.94 9.29 -8.25
C ALA A 28 0.56 9.00 -7.63
N GLU A 29 -0.39 8.49 -8.42
CA GLU A 29 -1.72 8.14 -7.91
C GLU A 29 -1.71 6.89 -7.02
N LEU A 30 -0.85 5.90 -7.28
CA LEU A 30 -0.68 4.75 -6.39
C LEU A 30 -0.15 5.17 -5.02
N VAL A 31 0.83 6.08 -4.96
CA VAL A 31 1.36 6.58 -3.67
C VAL A 31 0.28 7.32 -2.89
N LYS A 32 -0.49 8.20 -3.54
CA LYS A 32 -1.65 8.86 -2.92
C LYS A 32 -2.69 7.85 -2.42
N ALA A 33 -2.95 6.79 -3.17
CA ALA A 33 -3.86 5.73 -2.76
C ALA A 33 -3.35 4.97 -1.52
N GLY A 34 -2.04 4.70 -1.44
CA GLY A 34 -1.40 4.12 -0.26
C GLY A 34 -1.56 5.00 0.98
N HIS A 35 -1.33 6.32 0.86
CA HIS A 35 -1.52 7.26 1.96
C HIS A 35 -2.96 7.29 2.47
N VAL A 36 -3.96 7.27 1.58
CA VAL A 36 -5.36 7.21 2.01
C VAL A 36 -5.65 5.99 2.88
N VAL A 37 -5.13 4.82 2.51
CA VAL A 37 -5.30 3.60 3.32
C VAL A 37 -4.54 3.70 4.65
N ALA A 38 -3.30 4.21 4.61
CA ALA A 38 -2.48 4.38 5.80
C ALA A 38 -3.10 5.35 6.80
N ASP A 39 -3.63 6.47 6.34
CA ASP A 39 -4.25 7.49 7.19
C ASP A 39 -5.52 6.95 7.87
N ASP A 40 -6.38 6.25 7.13
CA ASP A 40 -7.56 5.60 7.70
C ASP A 40 -7.15 4.46 8.67
N ALA A 41 -6.09 3.70 8.37
CA ALA A 41 -5.57 2.67 9.26
C ALA A 41 -5.02 3.27 10.57
N ARG A 42 -4.30 4.40 10.50
CA ARG A 42 -3.81 5.14 11.68
C ARG A 42 -4.97 5.66 12.53
N ALA A 43 -6.00 6.22 11.89
CA ALA A 43 -7.18 6.71 12.58
C ALA A 43 -7.94 5.58 13.31
N LEU A 44 -7.98 4.37 12.74
CA LEU A 44 -8.59 3.20 13.38
C LEU A 44 -7.70 2.58 14.46
N ALA A 45 -6.38 2.76 14.38
CA ALA A 45 -5.40 2.29 15.37
C ALA A 45 -5.28 3.22 16.60
N GLU A 46 -6.10 4.26 16.69
CA GLU A 46 -6.07 5.30 17.74
C GLU A 46 -6.19 4.74 19.17
N SER A 47 -6.85 3.60 19.34
CA SER A 47 -6.93 2.89 20.63
C SER A 47 -5.56 2.47 21.18
N SER A 48 -4.55 2.35 20.32
CA SER A 48 -3.16 2.04 20.66
C SER A 48 -2.29 3.27 20.92
N ARG A 49 -2.85 4.49 20.93
CA ARG A 49 -2.09 5.75 21.08
C ARG A 49 -1.31 5.88 22.38
N ARG A 50 -1.65 5.09 23.43
CA ARG A 50 -0.93 5.14 24.71
C ARG A 50 0.57 4.88 24.56
N THR A 51 0.99 3.97 23.67
CA THR A 51 2.40 3.83 23.29
C THR A 51 2.67 4.52 21.96
N GLY A 52 1.72 4.43 21.01
CA GLY A 52 1.85 5.05 19.69
C GLY A 52 2.61 4.20 18.66
N ASP A 53 3.39 3.22 19.10
CA ASP A 53 4.23 2.37 18.23
C ASP A 53 3.46 1.77 17.05
N LEU A 54 2.24 1.28 17.29
CA LEU A 54 1.42 0.72 16.23
C LEU A 54 1.08 1.76 15.15
N ILE A 55 0.72 2.98 15.55
CA ILE A 55 0.31 4.05 14.65
C ILE A 55 1.52 4.51 13.82
N GLU A 56 2.67 4.68 14.47
CA GLU A 56 3.92 5.10 13.82
C GLU A 56 4.49 4.02 12.89
N SER A 57 4.26 2.73 13.19
CA SER A 57 4.69 1.62 12.35
C SER A 57 3.91 1.46 11.03
N ILE A 58 2.78 2.18 10.87
CA ILE A 58 2.01 2.13 9.63
C ILE A 58 2.77 2.93 8.57
N HIS A 59 3.33 2.23 7.59
CA HIS A 59 4.23 2.79 6.60
C HIS A 59 3.73 2.56 5.17
N VAL A 60 3.94 3.57 4.31
CA VAL A 60 3.65 3.51 2.87
C VAL A 60 4.98 3.39 2.15
N THR A 61 5.20 2.26 1.49
CA THR A 61 6.39 2.00 0.66
C THR A 61 6.05 2.29 -0.80
N GLY A 62 6.80 3.20 -1.41
CA GLY A 62 6.62 3.59 -2.81
C GLY A 62 7.14 2.57 -3.82
N PRO A 63 6.87 2.78 -5.12
CA PRO A 63 7.32 1.86 -6.17
C PRO A 63 8.85 1.74 -6.24
N GLY A 64 9.37 0.51 -6.19
CA GLY A 64 10.81 0.24 -6.19
C GLY A 64 11.50 0.42 -4.83
N GLU A 65 10.78 0.90 -3.81
CA GLU A 65 11.29 1.00 -2.44
C GLU A 65 11.09 -0.32 -1.69
N ALA A 66 11.85 -0.51 -0.61
CA ALA A 66 11.73 -1.66 0.26
C ALA A 66 11.01 -1.29 1.55
N THR A 67 10.12 -2.16 2.01
CA THR A 67 9.37 -1.95 3.25
C THR A 67 10.31 -1.82 4.45
N PRO A 68 9.86 -1.26 5.58
CA PRO A 68 10.65 -1.28 6.81
C PRO A 68 11.02 -2.73 7.20
N PRO A 69 12.17 -2.94 7.86
CA PRO A 69 12.52 -4.25 8.41
C PRO A 69 11.42 -4.77 9.35
N HIS A 70 11.16 -6.07 9.28
CA HIS A 70 10.16 -6.77 10.09
C HIS A 70 8.70 -6.36 9.88
N SER A 71 8.39 -5.56 8.85
CA SER A 71 7.03 -5.08 8.59
C SER A 71 6.14 -6.09 7.86
N THR A 72 6.74 -7.12 7.24
CA THR A 72 6.02 -8.13 6.46
C THR A 72 6.40 -9.51 6.96
N ASP A 73 5.57 -10.08 7.85
CA ASP A 73 5.80 -11.41 8.44
C ASP A 73 7.21 -11.56 9.08
N GLY A 74 7.68 -10.50 9.73
CA GLY A 74 9.03 -10.47 10.31
C GLY A 74 10.17 -10.30 9.29
N GLY A 75 9.85 -10.13 8.00
CA GLY A 75 10.80 -9.85 6.93
C GLY A 75 10.62 -8.45 6.30
N GLN A 76 11.18 -8.30 5.10
CA GLN A 76 11.16 -7.09 4.29
C GLN A 76 10.86 -7.45 2.84
N ARG A 77 10.14 -6.59 2.12
CA ARG A 77 9.80 -6.80 0.71
C ARG A 77 10.03 -5.53 -0.09
N THR A 78 10.56 -5.66 -1.31
CA THR A 78 10.63 -4.56 -2.28
C THR A 78 9.34 -4.48 -3.09
N ALA A 79 8.77 -3.28 -3.19
CA ALA A 79 7.62 -3.01 -4.03
C ALA A 79 8.01 -3.05 -5.51
N GLY A 80 7.14 -3.63 -6.34
CA GLY A 80 7.27 -3.56 -7.79
C GLY A 80 7.21 -2.12 -8.35
N PRO A 81 7.52 -1.93 -9.65
CA PRO A 81 7.60 -0.61 -10.28
C PRO A 81 6.27 0.14 -10.42
N PHE A 82 5.14 -0.56 -10.21
CA PHE A 82 3.77 -0.02 -10.17
C PHE A 82 3.01 -0.60 -8.98
N GLU A 83 3.71 -0.81 -7.88
CA GLU A 83 3.16 -1.33 -6.65
C GLU A 83 3.42 -0.33 -5.53
N VAL A 84 2.45 -0.19 -4.63
CA VAL A 84 2.62 0.51 -3.36
C VAL A 84 2.21 -0.45 -2.27
N LEU A 85 3.06 -0.58 -1.27
CA LEU A 85 2.81 -1.45 -0.13
C LEU A 85 2.46 -0.59 1.06
N VAL A 86 1.35 -0.92 1.72
CA VAL A 86 1.04 -0.38 3.04
C VAL A 86 1.27 -1.52 4.01
N THR A 87 2.12 -1.29 5.01
CA THR A 87 2.46 -2.28 6.04
C THR A 87 2.21 -1.70 7.42
N ALA A 88 1.91 -2.56 8.39
CA ALA A 88 1.80 -2.19 9.79
C ALA A 88 2.63 -3.16 10.64
N GLY A 89 3.50 -2.61 11.49
CA GLY A 89 4.50 -3.35 12.21
C GLY A 89 5.92 -3.05 11.74
N ASP A 90 6.83 -3.08 12.69
CA ASP A 90 8.27 -2.92 12.54
C ASP A 90 8.94 -3.58 13.76
N THR A 91 10.19 -3.20 14.06
CA THR A 91 10.91 -3.70 15.22
C THR A 91 10.20 -3.44 16.55
N ASP A 92 9.48 -2.32 16.66
CA ASP A 92 8.83 -1.83 17.88
C ASP A 92 7.34 -2.22 17.93
N ALA A 93 6.71 -2.46 16.78
CA ALA A 93 5.30 -2.81 16.65
C ALA A 93 5.04 -4.26 16.15
N ARG A 94 5.82 -5.24 16.62
CA ARG A 94 5.66 -6.67 16.25
C ARG A 94 4.30 -7.29 16.58
N HIS A 95 3.49 -6.61 17.39
CA HIS A 95 2.19 -7.05 17.86
C HIS A 95 1.02 -6.62 16.95
N ALA A 96 1.27 -5.91 15.83
CA ALA A 96 0.24 -5.39 14.94
C ALA A 96 -0.78 -6.45 14.48
N HIS A 97 -0.31 -7.65 14.11
CA HIS A 97 -1.17 -8.76 13.69
C HIS A 97 -2.05 -9.31 14.82
N LEU A 98 -1.58 -9.25 16.07
CA LEU A 98 -2.37 -9.64 17.26
C LEU A 98 -3.45 -8.61 17.57
N VAL A 99 -3.18 -7.33 17.32
CA VAL A 99 -4.19 -6.26 17.45
C VAL A 99 -5.27 -6.44 16.38
N GLU A 100 -4.86 -6.68 15.14
CA GLU A 100 -5.78 -6.86 14.01
C GLU A 100 -6.69 -8.08 14.17
N GLY A 101 -6.11 -9.24 14.52
CA GLY A 101 -6.82 -10.52 14.57
C GLY A 101 -7.32 -10.96 15.94
N GLY A 102 -6.86 -10.31 17.02
CA GLY A 102 -7.00 -10.83 18.37
C GLY A 102 -6.17 -12.10 18.59
N THR A 103 -6.35 -12.74 19.74
CA THR A 103 -5.69 -14.02 20.06
C THR A 103 -6.69 -15.07 20.47
N ALA A 104 -6.35 -16.35 20.32
CA ALA A 104 -7.06 -17.42 21.00
C ALA A 104 -6.77 -17.38 22.52
N PRO A 105 -7.59 -18.06 23.36
CA PRO A 105 -7.29 -18.24 24.78
C PRO A 105 -5.92 -18.90 24.95
N ARG A 106 -5.02 -18.27 25.70
CA ARG A 106 -3.75 -18.89 26.07
C ARG A 106 -3.98 -19.79 27.28
N MET A 107 -3.43 -21.01 27.22
CA MET A 107 -3.58 -22.02 28.28
C MET A 107 -2.24 -22.27 28.95
N HIS A 108 -2.28 -22.38 30.27
CA HIS A 108 -1.18 -22.87 31.09
C HIS A 108 -1.12 -24.40 31.06
N LYS A 109 0.01 -24.97 31.49
CA LYS A 109 0.20 -26.43 31.57
C LYS A 109 -0.71 -27.09 32.60
N ASP A 110 -1.21 -26.33 33.57
CA ASP A 110 -2.13 -26.78 34.62
C ASP A 110 -3.61 -26.71 34.18
N GLY A 111 -3.89 -26.31 32.94
CA GLY A 111 -5.25 -26.21 32.38
C GLY A 111 -5.95 -24.88 32.64
N THR A 112 -5.35 -23.93 33.36
CA THR A 112 -5.90 -22.59 33.55
C THR A 112 -5.62 -21.68 32.36
N THR A 113 -6.43 -20.63 32.13
CA THR A 113 -6.23 -19.69 31.01
C THR A 113 -5.60 -18.38 31.45
N THR A 114 -4.64 -17.87 30.69
CA THR A 114 -4.06 -16.52 30.85
C THR A 114 -4.95 -15.44 30.22
N GLY A 115 -6.05 -15.83 29.58
CA GLY A 115 -6.99 -14.94 28.91
C GLY A 115 -6.78 -14.80 27.41
N THR A 116 -7.56 -13.87 26.84
CA THR A 116 -7.73 -13.65 25.40
C THR A 116 -7.62 -12.16 25.11
N MET A 117 -6.88 -11.78 24.07
CA MET A 117 -6.88 -10.42 23.57
C MET A 117 -8.00 -10.26 22.52
N PRO A 118 -8.98 -9.38 22.73
CA PRO A 118 -10.00 -9.12 21.71
C PRO A 118 -9.39 -8.43 20.48
N ALA A 119 -9.94 -8.70 19.31
CA ALA A 119 -9.52 -8.05 18.07
C ALA A 119 -9.93 -6.57 18.07
N ALA A 120 -9.00 -5.70 17.69
CA ALA A 120 -9.22 -4.29 17.43
C ALA A 120 -8.75 -3.99 15.99
N PRO A 121 -9.52 -4.42 14.99
CA PRO A 121 -9.09 -4.35 13.59
C PRO A 121 -8.99 -2.89 13.13
N PHE A 122 -7.88 -2.58 12.47
CA PHE A 122 -7.55 -1.24 11.97
C PHE A 122 -7.16 -1.28 10.49
N PHE A 123 -6.48 -2.35 10.06
CA PHE A 123 -5.90 -2.44 8.72
C PHE A 123 -6.91 -2.95 7.69
N ASN A 124 -7.55 -4.10 7.93
CA ASN A 124 -8.53 -4.65 7.00
C ASN A 124 -9.76 -3.73 6.83
N PRO A 125 -10.29 -3.09 7.88
CA PRO A 125 -11.38 -2.13 7.72
C PRO A 125 -10.96 -0.92 6.88
N ALA A 126 -9.77 -0.34 7.10
CA ALA A 126 -9.25 0.75 6.28
C ALA A 126 -9.12 0.36 4.79
N TRP A 127 -8.58 -0.84 4.52
CA TRP A 127 -8.50 -1.35 3.14
C TRP A 127 -9.89 -1.53 2.51
N ARG A 128 -10.80 -2.20 3.22
CA ARG A 128 -12.15 -2.50 2.72
C ARG A 128 -12.96 -1.23 2.44
N LEU A 129 -12.86 -0.22 3.31
CA LEU A 129 -13.51 1.07 3.15
C LEU A 129 -13.06 1.76 1.84
N ASN A 130 -11.78 1.66 1.52
CA ASN A 130 -11.16 2.42 0.45
C ASN A 130 -11.09 1.69 -0.90
N ARG A 131 -11.03 0.37 -0.89
CA ARG A 131 -10.71 -0.46 -2.06
C ARG A 131 -11.46 -0.03 -3.33
N ARG A 132 -12.79 -0.01 -3.29
CA ARG A 132 -13.62 0.32 -4.46
C ARG A 132 -13.39 1.75 -4.96
N ARG A 133 -13.26 2.71 -4.04
CA ARG A 133 -13.04 4.13 -4.37
C ARG A 133 -11.67 4.34 -5.02
N LEU A 134 -10.64 3.70 -4.47
CA LEU A 134 -9.27 3.78 -4.99
C LEU A 134 -9.14 3.10 -6.34
N GLU A 135 -9.70 1.89 -6.52
CA GLU A 135 -9.75 1.21 -7.82
C GLU A 135 -10.39 2.09 -8.90
N GLN A 136 -11.51 2.74 -8.60
CA GLN A 136 -12.17 3.66 -9.54
C GLN A 136 -11.35 4.93 -9.80
N ARG A 137 -10.66 5.46 -8.79
CA ARG A 137 -9.80 6.65 -8.92
C ARG A 137 -8.60 6.34 -9.82
N ILE A 138 -7.89 5.23 -9.57
CA ILE A 138 -6.73 4.80 -10.35
C ILE A 138 -7.12 4.56 -11.80
N ASN A 139 -8.23 3.86 -12.05
CA ASN A 139 -8.73 3.63 -13.42
C ASN A 139 -9.05 4.94 -14.16
N ARG A 140 -9.63 5.92 -13.47
CA ARG A 140 -9.91 7.24 -14.05
C ARG A 140 -8.62 8.01 -14.34
N ALA A 141 -7.67 7.99 -13.43
CA ALA A 141 -6.38 8.63 -13.61
C ALA A 141 -5.61 8.03 -14.80
N MET A 142 -5.55 6.71 -14.89
CA MET A 142 -4.94 6.01 -16.02
C MET A 142 -5.58 6.43 -17.36
N ARG A 143 -6.92 6.40 -17.45
CA ARG A 143 -7.64 6.84 -18.66
C ARG A 143 -7.40 8.31 -18.99
N LYS A 144 -7.24 9.17 -17.98
CA LYS A 144 -6.95 10.58 -18.13
C LYS A 144 -5.53 10.77 -18.69
N ALA A 145 -4.52 10.16 -18.08
CA ALA A 145 -3.13 10.22 -18.51
C ALA A 145 -2.96 9.71 -19.95
N PHE A 146 -3.65 8.62 -20.33
CA PHE A 146 -3.64 8.14 -21.71
C PHE A 146 -4.20 9.17 -22.71
N ARG A 147 -5.30 9.86 -22.36
CA ARG A 147 -5.87 10.89 -23.23
C ARG A 147 -4.95 12.09 -23.36
N GLU A 148 -4.39 12.55 -22.25
CA GLU A 148 -3.49 13.71 -22.21
C GLU A 148 -2.20 13.45 -22.98
N ALA A 149 -1.66 12.24 -22.91
CA ALA A 149 -0.45 11.89 -23.67
C ALA A 149 -0.70 11.61 -25.17
N SER A 150 -1.94 11.30 -25.55
CA SER A 150 -2.31 11.04 -26.95
C SER A 150 -2.66 12.29 -27.76
N GLN A 151 -2.84 13.42 -27.07
CA GLN A 151 -3.12 14.74 -27.68
C GLN A 151 -1.80 15.42 -28.08
#